data_AF-A0A1X6P2N6-F1
#
_entry.id   AF-A0A1X6P2N6-F1
#
_cell.length_a   1.000
_cell.length_b   1.000
_cell.length_c   1.000
_cell.angle_alpha   90.00
_cell.angle_beta   90.00
_cell.angle_gamma   90.00
#
_symmetry.space_group_name_H-M   'P 1'
#
loop_
_entity.id
_entity.type
_entity.pdbx_description
1 polymer ?
#
loop_
_entity_poly.entity_id
_entity_poly.type
_entity_poly.pdbx_seq_one_letter_code
_entity_poly.pdbx_strand_id
1 'polypeptide(L)'
;MLRDLRFALASSDGQGLAVDDVAQSTRAGGGGGGGGGGGGGGGGGGREHPVVIDVGANDGQSLDLWRGIYPWARIFAVEGNPTTADALTAALRRSGDGVGGAGGVTVVRSLVGNVSRTATFRRARAAEHSQRSGMWPDGAAETERDRFDYIKIPVQPLDKILADATAAHPPPLRLPRPPSRPPRGRTYPIDLLKVDVEGYDVVALAGAPATLSASRLVLWECHAYMRAALGGPGTTHRQAAAALAAAGFESYKLGRHKVLRFDGGWYQPALDVPEFMGWHNCLAVRRGDPLRGVLLRKLNGLPECVGPWGLGGAKETE
;
A
#
# COMPACT_ATOMS: atom_id res chain seq x y z
N MET A 1 -0.28 -14.54 2.44
CA MET A 1 0.03 -13.42 1.52
C MET A 1 -1.14 -13.03 0.62
N LEU A 2 -1.54 -13.79 -0.41
CA LEU A 2 -2.64 -13.37 -1.32
C LEU A 2 -4.02 -13.27 -0.63
N ARG A 3 -4.26 -14.08 0.39
CA ARG A 3 -5.46 -14.00 1.24
C ARG A 3 -5.42 -12.73 2.10
N ASP A 4 -4.28 -12.47 2.75
CA ASP A 4 -4.10 -11.33 3.65
C ASP A 4 -4.07 -10.00 2.88
N LEU A 5 -3.40 -9.98 1.73
CA LEU A 5 -3.45 -8.90 0.74
C LEU A 5 -4.87 -8.66 0.23
N ARG A 6 -5.86 -9.55 0.41
CA ARG A 6 -7.27 -9.31 0.08
C ARG A 6 -8.06 -8.76 1.27
N PHE A 7 -7.73 -9.18 2.49
CA PHE A 7 -8.33 -8.65 3.72
C PHE A 7 -7.95 -7.19 3.98
N ALA A 8 -6.71 -6.82 3.65
CA ALA A 8 -6.24 -5.43 3.54
C ALA A 8 -7.18 -4.50 2.77
N LEU A 9 -7.82 -5.06 1.73
CA LEU A 9 -8.50 -4.32 0.68
C LEU A 9 -9.99 -4.17 0.95
N ALA A 10 -10.52 -4.88 1.95
CA ALA A 10 -11.92 -4.82 2.34
C ALA A 10 -12.16 -3.78 3.46
N SER A 11 -11.11 -3.33 4.15
CA SER A 11 -11.19 -2.31 5.20
C SER A 11 -11.14 -0.87 4.68
N SER A 12 -10.82 -0.67 3.38
CA SER A 12 -10.91 0.64 2.70
C SER A 12 -12.27 0.88 2.04
N ASP A 13 -13.12 -0.15 1.96
CA ASP A 13 -14.50 -0.01 1.49
C ASP A 13 -15.30 0.68 2.60
N GLY A 14 -15.61 1.98 2.45
CA GLY A 14 -16.61 2.70 3.26
C GLY A 14 -18.04 2.15 3.18
N GLN A 15 -18.20 0.90 2.76
CA GLN A 15 -19.42 0.09 2.71
C GLN A 15 -19.10 -1.22 3.46
N GLY A 16 -19.30 -1.21 4.77
CA GLY A 16 -19.12 -2.40 5.60
C GLY A 16 -19.96 -3.58 5.10
N LEU A 17 -19.34 -4.76 5.04
CA LEU A 17 -20.05 -6.03 5.08
C LEU A 17 -19.49 -6.86 6.22
N ALA A 18 -20.32 -6.94 7.27
CA ALA A 18 -20.35 -7.84 8.42
C ALA A 18 -19.16 -8.80 8.58
N VAL A 19 -18.34 -8.50 9.59
CA VAL A 19 -17.40 -9.43 10.22
C VAL A 19 -18.17 -10.37 11.15
N ASP A 20 -18.68 -11.47 10.58
CA ASP A 20 -19.06 -12.66 11.33
C ASP A 20 -18.50 -13.86 10.54
N ASP A 21 -17.31 -14.36 10.92
CA ASP A 21 -16.90 -15.77 10.70
C ASP A 21 -15.43 -16.11 11.04
N VAL A 22 -14.60 -15.18 11.56
CA VAL A 22 -13.18 -15.48 11.85
C VAL A 22 -12.86 -15.55 13.35
N ALA A 23 -13.83 -15.92 14.19
CA ALA A 23 -13.59 -16.16 15.62
C ALA A 23 -13.40 -17.64 16.00
N GLN A 24 -13.53 -18.61 15.10
CA GLN A 24 -13.60 -20.03 15.51
C GLN A 24 -12.51 -20.98 14.99
N SER A 25 -11.50 -20.53 14.25
CA SER A 25 -10.47 -21.45 13.72
C SER A 25 -9.13 -21.48 14.48
N THR A 26 -8.92 -20.68 15.53
CA THR A 26 -7.64 -20.66 16.28
C THR A 26 -7.72 -21.28 17.68
N ARG A 27 -8.82 -21.96 18.03
CA ARG A 27 -8.93 -22.74 19.27
C ARG A 27 -9.36 -24.17 19.01
N ALA A 28 -8.49 -24.96 18.39
CA ALA A 28 -8.49 -26.41 18.54
C ALA A 28 -7.13 -26.97 18.12
N GLY A 29 -6.32 -27.40 19.08
CA GLY A 29 -5.08 -28.13 18.83
C GLY A 29 -3.90 -27.60 19.64
N GLY A 30 -3.86 -27.93 20.93
CA GLY A 30 -2.71 -27.60 21.77
C GLY A 30 -2.90 -27.97 23.23
N GLY A 31 -3.37 -29.19 23.51
CA GLY A 31 -3.31 -29.76 24.85
C GLY A 31 -2.01 -30.54 25.03
N GLY A 32 -1.28 -30.27 26.12
CA GLY A 32 -0.43 -31.25 26.79
C GLY A 32 1.07 -30.96 26.84
N GLY A 33 1.57 -30.77 28.07
CA GLY A 33 2.87 -31.31 28.49
C GLY A 33 3.99 -30.30 28.73
N GLY A 34 4.12 -29.86 29.98
CA GLY A 34 5.35 -29.23 30.47
C GLY A 34 6.48 -30.25 30.68
N GLY A 35 7.71 -29.78 30.56
CA GLY A 35 8.94 -30.50 30.89
C GLY A 35 10.15 -29.68 30.47
N GLY A 36 10.91 -29.19 31.45
CA GLY A 36 12.07 -28.33 31.22
C GLY A 36 13.30 -29.07 30.69
N GLY A 37 14.30 -28.31 30.26
CA GLY A 37 15.65 -28.81 30.01
C GLY A 37 16.44 -28.03 28.97
N GLY A 38 17.43 -27.26 29.45
CA GLY A 38 18.79 -27.25 28.91
C GLY A 38 19.07 -26.66 27.52
N GLY A 39 19.75 -25.50 27.53
CA GLY A 39 20.93 -25.15 26.73
C GLY A 39 21.13 -25.74 25.33
N GLY A 40 21.22 -24.86 24.34
CA GLY A 40 21.78 -25.18 23.03
C GLY A 40 21.86 -23.94 22.14
N GLY A 41 23.02 -23.28 22.14
CA GLY A 41 23.31 -22.18 21.22
C GLY A 41 23.27 -22.66 19.77
N GLY A 42 22.31 -22.14 18.99
CA GLY A 42 22.19 -22.38 17.56
C GLY A 42 22.37 -21.08 16.79
N GLY A 43 23.46 -20.98 16.03
CA GLY A 43 23.85 -19.80 15.25
C GLY A 43 22.77 -19.33 14.28
N GLY A 44 22.25 -18.12 14.52
CA GLY A 44 21.33 -17.43 13.62
C GLY A 44 22.08 -16.85 12.42
N GLY A 45 21.93 -17.45 11.24
CA GLY A 45 22.25 -16.75 10.00
C GLY A 45 21.34 -15.53 9.88
N GLY A 46 21.90 -14.33 10.02
CA GLY A 46 21.15 -13.06 10.02
C GLY A 46 20.31 -12.91 8.76
N ARG A 47 18.99 -13.07 8.89
CA ARG A 47 18.03 -12.75 7.82
C ARG A 47 17.82 -11.24 7.84
N GLU A 48 18.03 -10.58 6.70
CA GLU A 48 17.67 -9.17 6.55
C GLU A 48 16.17 -8.99 6.79
N HIS A 49 15.81 -7.98 7.58
CA HIS A 49 14.42 -7.64 7.88
C HIS A 49 13.67 -7.24 6.60
N PRO A 50 12.42 -7.69 6.41
CA PRO A 50 11.57 -7.17 5.35
C PRO A 50 11.44 -5.65 5.45
N VAL A 51 11.21 -4.97 4.33
CA VAL A 51 11.00 -3.52 4.31
C VAL A 51 9.67 -3.21 3.65
N VAL A 52 8.81 -2.50 4.36
CA VAL A 52 7.50 -2.03 3.89
C VAL A 52 7.49 -0.51 3.92
N ILE A 53 7.07 0.10 2.82
CA ILE A 53 6.76 1.52 2.75
C ILE A 53 5.23 1.64 2.66
N ASP A 54 4.61 2.29 3.63
CA ASP A 54 3.16 2.49 3.71
C ASP A 54 2.87 3.98 3.54
N VAL A 55 2.51 4.40 2.32
CA VAL A 55 2.20 5.78 1.99
C VAL A 55 0.70 6.04 2.15
N GLY A 56 0.38 7.11 2.88
CA GLY A 56 -0.95 7.38 3.41
C GLY A 56 -1.31 6.40 4.51
N ALA A 57 -0.45 6.31 5.52
CA ALA A 57 -0.60 5.37 6.62
C ALA A 57 -1.85 5.67 7.49
N ASN A 58 -2.40 6.88 7.41
CA ASN A 58 -3.53 7.37 8.20
C ASN A 58 -3.30 7.09 9.71
N ASP A 59 -4.25 6.44 10.37
CA ASP A 59 -4.21 6.03 11.77
C ASP A 59 -3.44 4.71 12.00
N GLY A 60 -2.80 4.16 10.96
CA GLY A 60 -2.03 2.93 11.03
C GLY A 60 -2.85 1.66 10.77
N GLN A 61 -4.06 1.77 10.22
CA GLN A 61 -4.98 0.64 9.92
C GLN A 61 -4.34 -0.54 9.17
N SER A 62 -3.29 -0.32 8.38
CA SER A 62 -2.61 -1.38 7.62
C SER A 62 -1.44 -2.04 8.36
N LEU A 63 -1.03 -1.52 9.52
CA LEU A 63 0.19 -1.96 10.21
C LEU A 63 0.10 -3.41 10.69
N ASP A 64 -1.02 -3.80 11.31
CA ASP A 64 -1.23 -5.17 11.80
C ASP A 64 -1.20 -6.19 10.67
N LEU A 65 -1.77 -5.82 9.53
CA LEU A 65 -1.70 -6.64 8.34
C LEU A 65 -0.24 -6.80 7.86
N TRP A 66 0.52 -5.70 7.78
CA TRP A 66 1.92 -5.77 7.38
C TRP A 66 2.72 -6.63 8.33
N ARG A 67 2.42 -6.62 9.63
CA ARG A 67 3.00 -7.55 10.61
C ARG A 67 2.57 -8.99 10.38
N GLY A 68 1.31 -9.24 9.99
CA GLY A 68 0.85 -10.58 9.63
C GLY A 68 1.57 -11.16 8.41
N ILE A 69 1.82 -10.33 7.38
CA ILE A 69 2.50 -10.74 6.15
C ILE A 69 4.02 -10.78 6.33
N TYR A 70 4.58 -9.80 7.05
CA TYR A 70 5.99 -9.58 7.29
C TYR A 70 6.27 -9.34 8.80
N PRO A 71 6.31 -10.40 9.63
CA PRO A 71 6.37 -10.29 11.10
C PRO A 71 7.51 -9.44 11.68
N TRP A 72 8.61 -9.32 10.95
CA TRP A 72 9.78 -8.54 11.37
C TRP A 72 10.10 -7.40 10.43
N ALA A 73 9.10 -6.90 9.69
CA ALA A 73 9.32 -5.78 8.78
C ALA A 73 9.79 -4.54 9.53
N ARG A 74 10.74 -3.84 8.90
CA ARG A 74 10.93 -2.41 9.09
C ARG A 74 9.89 -1.69 8.25
N ILE A 75 9.07 -0.86 8.89
CA ILE A 75 7.96 -0.17 8.22
C ILE A 75 8.22 1.33 8.25
N PHE A 76 8.13 1.99 7.09
CA PHE A 76 8.07 3.45 6.98
C PHE A 76 6.62 3.84 6.70
N ALA A 77 5.93 4.34 7.72
CA ALA A 77 4.56 4.82 7.64
C ALA A 77 4.58 6.32 7.28
N VAL A 78 4.35 6.65 6.01
CA VAL A 78 4.35 8.02 5.52
C VAL A 78 2.94 8.58 5.62
N GLU A 79 2.76 9.63 6.42
CA GLU A 79 1.45 10.26 6.66
C GLU A 79 1.52 11.77 6.45
N GLY A 80 0.65 12.28 5.57
CA GLY A 80 0.65 13.67 5.13
C GLY A 80 -0.13 14.61 6.06
N ASN A 81 -1.17 14.11 6.73
CA ASN A 81 -1.96 14.87 7.69
C ASN A 81 -1.16 15.04 9.00
N PRO A 82 -0.77 16.28 9.36
CA PRO A 82 -0.01 16.56 10.58
C PRO A 82 -0.60 15.95 11.85
N THR A 83 -1.90 16.13 12.05
CA THR A 83 -2.58 15.71 13.28
C THR A 83 -2.65 14.19 13.35
N THR A 84 -2.91 13.53 12.24
CA THR A 84 -2.95 12.06 12.17
C THR A 84 -1.56 11.47 12.36
N ALA A 85 -0.53 12.02 11.72
CA ALA A 85 0.86 11.57 11.89
C ALA A 85 1.33 11.68 13.35
N ASP A 86 1.00 12.78 14.03
CA ASP A 86 1.34 13.00 15.44
C ASP A 86 0.60 11.99 16.34
N ALA A 87 -0.69 11.73 16.06
CA ALA A 87 -1.50 10.75 16.79
C ALA A 87 -0.98 9.31 16.60
N LEU A 88 -0.65 8.93 15.37
CA LEU A 88 -0.06 7.63 15.03
C LEU A 88 1.29 7.45 15.74
N THR A 89 2.15 8.47 15.72
CA THR A 89 3.43 8.45 16.45
C THR A 89 3.22 8.23 17.94
N ALA A 90 2.25 8.93 18.55
CA ALA A 90 1.94 8.77 19.97
C ALA A 90 1.38 7.38 20.29
N ALA A 91 0.54 6.81 19.42
CA ALA A 91 0.02 5.45 19.57
C ALA A 91 1.14 4.39 19.51
N LEU A 92 2.03 4.51 18.51
CA LEU A 92 3.17 3.61 18.36
C LEU A 92 4.16 3.69 19.53
N ARG A 93 4.36 4.88 20.10
CA ARG A 93 5.16 5.03 21.34
C ARG A 93 4.53 4.32 22.54
N ARG A 94 3.21 4.39 22.71
CA ARG A 94 2.50 3.72 23.80
C ARG A 94 2.53 2.19 23.69
N SER A 95 2.44 1.68 22.46
CA SER A 95 2.47 0.23 22.18
C SER A 95 3.88 -0.39 22.26
N GLY A 96 4.94 0.42 22.14
CA GLY A 96 6.32 -0.06 22.02
C GLY A 96 6.76 -0.39 20.58
N ASP A 97 5.85 -0.33 19.60
CA ASP A 97 6.14 -0.63 18.18
C ASP A 97 6.90 0.50 17.45
N GLY A 98 6.89 1.72 18.02
CA GLY A 98 7.38 2.95 17.40
C GLY A 98 8.85 3.30 17.59
N VAL A 99 9.69 2.36 18.02
CA VAL A 99 11.08 2.69 18.39
C VAL A 99 12.07 1.95 17.50
N GLY A 100 12.38 2.53 16.34
CA GLY A 100 13.70 2.60 15.67
C GLY A 100 14.62 1.37 15.53
N GLY A 101 14.21 0.18 15.98
CA GLY A 101 14.96 -1.06 15.86
C GLY A 101 14.86 -1.65 14.47
N ALA A 102 15.63 -2.72 14.22
CA ALA A 102 15.70 -3.35 12.89
C ALA A 102 14.36 -3.88 12.35
N GLY A 103 13.32 -4.01 13.19
CA GLY A 103 11.94 -4.38 12.82
C GLY A 103 10.85 -3.46 13.41
N GLY A 104 11.10 -2.16 13.53
CA GLY A 104 10.14 -1.16 14.05
C GLY A 104 9.35 -0.39 12.98
N VAL A 105 8.39 0.42 13.43
CA VAL A 105 7.66 1.38 12.58
C VAL A 105 8.26 2.79 12.76
N THR A 106 8.64 3.43 11.66
CA THR A 106 9.02 4.85 11.61
C THR A 106 7.88 5.63 10.95
N VAL A 107 7.30 6.59 11.67
CA VAL A 107 6.35 7.54 11.07
C VAL A 107 7.12 8.66 10.39
N VAL A 108 6.83 8.91 9.12
CA VAL A 108 7.42 9.97 8.32
C VAL A 108 6.33 10.98 7.97
N ARG A 109 6.34 12.13 8.66
CA ARG A 109 5.35 13.19 8.46
C ARG A 109 5.65 13.99 7.19
N SER A 110 5.06 13.58 6.08
CA SER A 110 5.24 14.25 4.79
C SER A 110 4.10 13.95 3.83
N LEU A 111 3.63 14.98 3.11
CA LEU A 111 2.71 14.78 2.00
C LEU A 111 3.49 14.39 0.75
N VAL A 112 3.05 13.34 0.06
CA VAL A 112 3.74 12.79 -1.11
C VAL A 112 3.18 13.37 -2.40
N GLY A 113 4.04 13.75 -3.32
CA GLY A 113 3.69 14.16 -4.68
C GLY A 113 4.82 13.86 -5.65
N ASN A 114 4.78 14.44 -6.85
CA ASN A 114 5.80 14.25 -7.88
C ASN A 114 6.92 15.32 -7.84
N VAL A 115 6.69 16.45 -7.19
CA VAL A 115 7.62 17.58 -7.10
C VAL A 115 7.58 18.21 -5.71
N SER A 116 8.68 18.82 -5.30
CA SER A 116 8.74 19.59 -4.05
C SER A 116 8.04 20.93 -4.22
N ARG A 117 7.01 21.19 -3.42
CA ARG A 117 6.24 22.43 -3.44
C ARG A 117 5.40 22.58 -2.17
N THR A 118 4.77 23.73 -1.99
CA THR A 118 3.66 23.88 -1.05
C THR A 118 2.35 23.57 -1.76
N ALA A 119 1.51 22.72 -1.18
CA ALA A 119 0.19 22.40 -1.71
C ALA A 119 -0.91 22.77 -0.72
N THR A 120 -2.13 22.97 -1.24
CA THR A 120 -3.33 22.94 -0.40
C THR A 120 -3.61 21.50 0.00
N PHE A 121 -3.88 21.29 1.29
CA PHE A 121 -4.34 20.03 1.84
C PHE A 121 -5.70 20.24 2.50
N ARG A 122 -6.68 19.45 2.06
CA ARG A 122 -8.01 19.41 2.64
C ARG A 122 -7.96 18.43 3.82
N ARG A 123 -8.16 18.92 5.03
CA ARG A 123 -8.13 18.15 6.29
C ARG A 123 -9.55 17.96 6.81
N ALA A 124 -9.95 16.71 7.03
CA ALA A 124 -11.20 16.37 7.70
C ALA A 124 -11.26 16.96 9.11
N ARG A 125 -12.38 17.60 9.46
CA ARG A 125 -12.68 18.01 10.84
C ARG A 125 -13.12 16.81 11.68
N ALA A 126 -13.20 16.96 13.00
CA ALA A 126 -13.45 15.85 13.93
C ALA A 126 -14.76 15.06 13.67
N ALA A 127 -15.77 15.69 13.05
CA ALA A 127 -17.02 15.02 12.68
C ALA A 127 -16.89 14.17 11.39
N GLU A 128 -15.75 14.24 10.71
CA GLU A 128 -15.45 13.55 9.46
C GLU A 128 -14.33 12.54 9.64
N HIS A 129 -14.38 11.44 8.88
CA HIS A 129 -13.34 10.42 8.94
C HIS A 129 -12.02 10.96 8.34
N SER A 130 -10.90 10.71 9.02
CA SER A 130 -9.59 11.27 8.63
C SER A 130 -9.14 10.85 7.24
N GLN A 131 -9.54 9.66 6.79
CA GLN A 131 -9.30 9.13 5.45
C GLN A 131 -9.75 10.12 4.36
N ARG A 132 -10.82 10.89 4.55
CA ARG A 132 -11.27 11.86 3.54
C ARG A 132 -10.35 13.08 3.35
N SER A 133 -9.25 13.14 4.12
CA SER A 133 -8.22 14.17 4.01
C SER A 133 -7.29 13.86 2.84
N GLY A 134 -6.91 14.88 2.07
CA GLY A 134 -6.07 14.66 0.90
C GLY A 134 -5.51 15.95 0.34
N MET A 135 -4.58 15.82 -0.60
CA MET A 135 -4.12 16.95 -1.39
C MET A 135 -5.32 17.55 -2.15
N TRP A 136 -5.37 18.86 -2.24
CA TRP A 136 -6.42 19.58 -2.94
C TRP A 136 -5.84 20.26 -4.20
N PRO A 137 -6.59 20.33 -5.31
CA PRO A 137 -6.06 20.89 -6.55
C PRO A 137 -5.62 22.35 -6.39
N ASP A 138 -4.50 22.69 -7.00
CA ASP A 138 -3.97 24.05 -6.93
C ASP A 138 -4.94 25.03 -7.63
N GLY A 139 -5.24 26.14 -6.96
CA GLY A 139 -6.15 27.17 -7.48
C GLY A 139 -7.63 26.80 -7.45
N ALA A 140 -8.01 25.58 -7.05
CA ALA A 140 -9.41 25.21 -6.89
C ALA A 140 -10.04 25.93 -5.69
N ALA A 141 -11.30 26.30 -5.82
CA ALA A 141 -12.07 26.89 -4.74
C ALA A 141 -12.18 25.92 -3.55
N GLU A 142 -11.93 26.43 -2.35
CA GLU A 142 -12.10 25.69 -1.11
C GLU A 142 -13.60 25.58 -0.80
N THR A 143 -14.16 24.39 -0.95
CA THR A 143 -15.58 24.08 -0.78
C THR A 143 -15.81 23.27 0.51
N GLU A 144 -17.06 23.07 0.97
CA GLU A 144 -17.35 22.23 2.15
C GLU A 144 -16.57 22.63 3.43
N ARG A 145 -16.42 23.95 3.67
CA ARG A 145 -15.65 24.50 4.81
C ARG A 145 -16.24 24.18 6.19
N ASP A 146 -17.50 23.77 6.22
CA ASP A 146 -18.17 23.23 7.40
C ASP A 146 -17.58 21.87 7.81
N ARG A 147 -17.09 21.10 6.84
CA ARG A 147 -16.59 19.72 7.00
C ARG A 147 -15.07 19.63 6.99
N PHE A 148 -14.40 20.54 6.27
CA PHE A 148 -12.97 20.49 6.04
C PHE A 148 -12.27 21.81 6.36
N ASP A 149 -11.07 21.69 6.91
CA ASP A 149 -10.08 22.78 6.92
C ASP A 149 -9.17 22.68 5.70
N TYR A 150 -8.72 23.82 5.19
CA TYR A 150 -7.77 23.88 4.09
C TYR A 150 -6.49 24.52 4.61
N ILE A 151 -5.42 23.73 4.60
CA ILE A 151 -4.11 24.14 5.14
C ILE A 151 -3.04 24.03 4.06
N LYS A 152 -2.00 24.85 4.15
CA LYS A 152 -0.85 24.78 3.27
C LYS A 152 0.22 23.91 3.91
N ILE A 153 0.61 22.83 3.25
CA ILE A 153 1.66 21.93 3.74
C ILE A 153 2.70 21.61 2.65
N PRO A 154 3.97 21.36 3.03
CA PRO A 154 4.99 20.91 2.09
C PRO A 154 4.64 19.55 1.50
N VAL A 155 4.85 19.42 0.20
CA VAL A 155 4.80 18.19 -0.59
C VAL A 155 6.20 17.89 -1.08
N GLN A 156 6.57 16.61 -1.13
CA GLN A 156 7.84 16.17 -1.66
C GLN A 156 7.71 14.86 -2.47
N PRO A 157 8.64 14.59 -3.41
CA PRO A 157 8.79 13.28 -4.03
C PRO A 157 9.06 12.19 -2.97
N LEU A 158 8.47 11.01 -3.15
CA LEU A 158 8.66 9.89 -2.22
C LEU A 158 10.13 9.49 -2.10
N ASP A 159 10.87 9.51 -3.21
CA ASP A 159 12.30 9.20 -3.21
C ASP A 159 13.09 10.13 -2.28
N LYS A 160 12.74 11.43 -2.26
CA LYS A 160 13.36 12.40 -1.36
C LYS A 160 12.97 12.13 0.09
N ILE A 161 11.69 11.89 0.36
CA ILE A 161 11.17 11.60 1.69
C ILE A 161 11.90 10.40 2.31
N LEU A 162 12.04 9.31 1.54
CA LEU A 162 12.71 8.10 2.03
C LEU A 162 14.23 8.29 2.15
N ALA A 163 14.87 9.04 1.25
CA ALA A 163 16.28 9.38 1.41
C ALA A 163 16.54 10.12 2.72
N ASP A 164 15.73 11.15 3.01
CA ASP A 164 15.85 11.95 4.23
C ASP A 164 15.52 11.11 5.49
N ALA A 165 14.46 10.30 5.43
CA ALA A 165 14.06 9.43 6.55
C ALA A 165 15.10 8.34 6.84
N THR A 166 15.70 7.74 5.82
CA THR A 166 16.69 6.67 6.00
C THR A 166 18.06 7.18 6.41
N ALA A 167 18.46 8.38 5.99
CA ALA A 167 19.69 9.04 6.43
C ALA A 167 19.73 9.27 7.96
N ALA A 168 18.57 9.46 8.58
CA ALA A 168 18.42 9.62 10.02
C ALA A 168 18.52 8.29 10.81
N HIS A 169 18.63 7.15 10.14
CA HIS A 169 18.73 5.85 10.79
C HIS A 169 20.11 5.23 10.64
N PRO A 170 20.64 4.55 11.68
CA PRO A 170 21.87 3.80 11.54
C PRO A 170 21.70 2.70 10.47
N PRO A 171 22.77 2.40 9.70
CA PRO A 171 22.73 1.31 8.73
C PRO A 171 22.33 0.01 9.45
N PRO A 172 21.60 -0.91 8.76
CA PRO A 172 21.17 -2.15 9.38
C PRO A 172 22.38 -2.88 9.97
N LEU A 173 22.26 -3.30 11.24
CA LEU A 173 23.29 -4.06 11.95
C LEU A 173 23.60 -5.32 11.13
N ARG A 174 24.76 -5.34 10.48
CA ARG A 174 25.26 -6.56 9.83
C ARG A 174 25.67 -7.52 10.94
N LEU A 175 24.80 -8.45 11.29
CA LEU A 175 25.18 -9.55 12.19
C LEU A 175 26.33 -10.34 11.53
N PRO A 176 27.37 -10.74 12.30
CA PRO A 176 28.47 -11.55 11.78
C PRO A 176 27.96 -12.78 11.06
N ARG A 177 28.52 -13.02 9.86
CA ARG A 177 28.05 -14.05 8.94
C ARG A 177 28.73 -15.39 9.26
N PRO A 178 28.00 -16.48 9.52
CA PRO A 178 28.63 -17.81 9.53
C PRO A 178 29.10 -18.19 8.11
N PRO A 179 30.26 -18.84 7.95
CA PRO A 179 30.96 -19.01 6.68
C PRO A 179 30.39 -20.09 5.73
N SER A 180 29.10 -20.44 5.80
CA SER A 180 28.55 -21.49 4.93
C SER A 180 27.18 -21.14 4.35
N ARG A 181 27.20 -20.84 3.04
CA ARG A 181 26.13 -20.87 2.01
C ARG A 181 26.07 -19.55 1.23
N PRO A 182 26.15 -19.58 -0.12
CA PRO A 182 25.97 -18.38 -0.92
C PRO A 182 24.57 -17.80 -0.65
N PRO A 183 24.45 -16.48 -0.48
CA PRO A 183 23.15 -15.87 -0.21
C PRO A 183 22.22 -16.12 -1.41
N ARG A 184 21.05 -16.71 -1.16
CA ARG A 184 19.87 -16.29 -1.94
C ARG A 184 19.50 -14.90 -1.42
N GLY A 185 20.27 -13.89 -1.84
CA GLY A 185 20.06 -12.50 -1.44
C GLY A 185 18.69 -12.01 -1.92
N ARG A 186 18.13 -11.03 -1.22
CA ARG A 186 16.94 -10.34 -1.71
C ARG A 186 17.26 -9.68 -3.05
N THR A 187 16.44 -9.93 -4.07
CA THR A 187 16.55 -9.23 -5.36
C THR A 187 16.18 -7.76 -5.24
N TYR A 188 15.27 -7.44 -4.31
CA TYR A 188 14.70 -6.11 -4.13
C TYR A 188 14.84 -5.64 -2.66
N PRO A 189 15.37 -4.44 -2.40
CA PRO A 189 15.50 -3.86 -1.06
C PRO A 189 14.18 -3.55 -0.35
N ILE A 190 13.08 -3.34 -1.09
CA ILE A 190 11.74 -3.08 -0.55
C ILE A 190 10.84 -4.26 -0.93
N ASP A 191 10.18 -4.89 0.04
CA ASP A 191 9.28 -6.02 -0.22
C ASP A 191 7.91 -5.54 -0.70
N LEU A 192 7.45 -4.43 -0.15
CA LEU A 192 6.15 -3.84 -0.45
C LEU A 192 6.21 -2.32 -0.36
N LEU A 193 5.80 -1.66 -1.44
CA LEU A 193 5.37 -0.28 -1.42
C LEU A 193 3.84 -0.26 -1.47
N LYS A 194 3.18 0.36 -0.50
CA LYS A 194 1.76 0.68 -0.56
C LYS A 194 1.60 2.18 -0.79
N VAL A 195 0.73 2.57 -1.72
CA VAL A 195 0.36 3.96 -2.01
C VAL A 195 -1.15 4.07 -1.96
N ASP A 196 -1.65 4.86 -1.04
CA ASP A 196 -3.07 5.16 -0.90
C ASP A 196 -3.13 6.59 -0.36
N VAL A 197 -3.24 7.55 -1.28
CA VAL A 197 -3.23 8.98 -0.93
C VAL A 197 -4.48 9.66 -1.49
N GLU A 198 -5.59 8.94 -1.41
CA GLU A 198 -6.94 9.45 -1.67
C GLU A 198 -7.07 10.04 -3.07
N GLY A 199 -6.56 9.34 -4.09
CA GLY A 199 -6.66 9.72 -5.51
C GLY A 199 -5.43 10.42 -6.09
N TYR A 200 -4.45 10.80 -5.27
CA TYR A 200 -3.17 11.33 -5.74
C TYR A 200 -2.10 10.25 -6.00
N ASP A 201 -2.50 8.99 -6.01
CA ASP A 201 -1.67 7.79 -6.10
C ASP A 201 -0.73 7.82 -7.30
N VAL A 202 -1.26 8.20 -8.48
CA VAL A 202 -0.46 8.30 -9.71
C VAL A 202 0.59 9.41 -9.61
N VAL A 203 0.25 10.51 -8.94
CA VAL A 203 1.18 11.62 -8.70
C VAL A 203 2.28 11.18 -7.73
N ALA A 204 1.93 10.45 -6.68
CA ALA A 204 2.89 9.88 -5.74
C ALA A 204 3.83 8.86 -6.41
N LEU A 205 3.28 7.96 -7.23
CA LEU A 205 4.07 6.99 -8.02
C LEU A 205 5.04 7.68 -8.99
N ALA A 206 4.63 8.79 -9.61
CA ALA A 206 5.50 9.59 -10.47
C ALA A 206 6.68 10.24 -9.72
N GLY A 207 6.52 10.50 -8.41
CA GLY A 207 7.58 10.99 -7.52
C GLY A 207 8.46 9.90 -6.89
N ALA A 208 8.33 8.65 -7.35
CA ALA A 208 8.94 7.48 -6.72
C ALA A 208 9.80 6.58 -7.64
N PRO A 209 10.48 7.05 -8.71
CA PRO A 209 11.18 6.16 -9.64
C PRO A 209 12.25 5.26 -8.99
N ALA A 210 13.03 5.77 -8.04
CA ALA A 210 14.04 4.97 -7.33
C ALA A 210 13.38 3.97 -6.37
N THR A 211 12.35 4.41 -5.65
CA THR A 211 11.57 3.56 -4.73
C THR A 211 10.87 2.44 -5.49
N LEU A 212 10.26 2.72 -6.65
CA LEU A 212 9.66 1.73 -7.53
C LEU A 212 10.71 0.73 -8.03
N SER A 213 11.88 1.21 -8.44
CA SER A 213 12.99 0.36 -8.88
C SER A 213 13.50 -0.57 -7.76
N ALA A 214 13.46 -0.12 -6.51
CA ALA A 214 13.84 -0.91 -5.33
C ALA A 214 12.72 -1.83 -4.82
N SER A 215 11.47 -1.67 -5.27
CA SER A 215 10.31 -2.40 -4.78
C SER A 215 10.08 -3.72 -5.50
N ARG A 216 9.78 -4.77 -4.73
CA ARG A 216 9.35 -6.07 -5.25
C ARG A 216 7.87 -6.06 -5.66
N LEU A 217 7.02 -5.47 -4.83
CA LEU A 217 5.57 -5.37 -5.03
C LEU A 217 5.12 -3.94 -4.79
N VAL A 218 4.09 -3.51 -5.52
CA VAL A 218 3.40 -2.24 -5.28
C VAL A 218 1.93 -2.53 -5.07
N LEU A 219 1.38 -2.19 -3.91
CA LEU A 219 -0.06 -2.08 -3.69
C LEU A 219 -0.43 -0.61 -3.87
N TRP A 220 -1.48 -0.31 -4.61
CA TRP A 220 -1.91 1.07 -4.79
C TRP A 220 -3.42 1.18 -4.94
N GLU A 221 -3.97 2.35 -4.61
CA GLU A 221 -5.40 2.58 -4.73
C GLU A 221 -5.79 3.09 -6.12
N CYS A 222 -6.61 2.31 -6.80
CA CYS A 222 -7.42 2.76 -7.91
C CYS A 222 -8.63 3.48 -7.32
N HIS A 223 -8.64 4.82 -7.36
CA HIS A 223 -9.56 5.61 -6.55
C HIS A 223 -10.45 6.56 -7.38
N ALA A 224 -11.67 6.81 -6.89
CA ALA A 224 -12.61 7.72 -7.54
C ALA A 224 -12.10 9.17 -7.58
N TYR A 225 -11.40 9.62 -6.53
CA TYR A 225 -10.79 10.97 -6.48
C TYR A 225 -9.54 11.12 -7.35
N MET A 226 -9.19 10.15 -8.19
CA MET A 226 -8.27 10.43 -9.30
C MET A 226 -8.89 11.42 -10.30
N ARG A 227 -10.23 11.46 -10.38
CA ARG A 227 -10.99 12.29 -11.32
C ARG A 227 -10.97 13.78 -10.92
N ALA A 228 -10.62 14.64 -11.87
CA ALA A 228 -10.65 16.10 -11.67
C ALA A 228 -12.04 16.61 -11.24
N ALA A 229 -13.12 16.01 -11.78
CA ALA A 229 -14.50 16.35 -11.44
C ALA A 229 -14.86 16.14 -9.95
N LEU A 230 -14.06 15.35 -9.21
CA LEU A 230 -14.24 15.10 -7.77
C LEU A 230 -13.16 15.78 -6.91
N GLY A 231 -12.44 16.76 -7.46
CA GLY A 231 -11.34 17.43 -6.77
C GLY A 231 -10.01 16.68 -6.83
N GLY A 232 -9.87 15.75 -7.78
CA GLY A 232 -8.65 14.97 -8.02
C GLY A 232 -7.63 15.62 -8.94
N PRO A 233 -6.46 14.98 -9.15
CA PRO A 233 -5.43 15.44 -10.08
C PRO A 233 -5.78 15.22 -11.56
N GLY A 234 -6.89 14.57 -11.88
CA GLY A 234 -7.25 14.22 -13.26
C GLY A 234 -6.40 13.08 -13.84
N THR A 235 -5.95 12.17 -12.98
CA THR A 235 -5.15 11.00 -13.38
C THR A 235 -6.02 9.80 -13.70
N THR A 236 -5.45 8.78 -14.34
CA THR A 236 -6.18 7.59 -14.79
C THR A 236 -5.48 6.28 -14.42
N HIS A 237 -6.21 5.16 -14.40
CA HIS A 237 -5.60 3.85 -14.15
C HIS A 237 -4.61 3.48 -15.25
N ARG A 238 -4.87 3.89 -16.50
CA ARG A 238 -3.92 3.72 -17.61
C ARG A 238 -2.58 4.39 -17.32
N GLN A 239 -2.60 5.62 -16.80
CA GLN A 239 -1.38 6.35 -16.47
C GLN A 239 -0.60 5.65 -15.35
N ALA A 240 -1.30 5.19 -14.30
CA ALA A 240 -0.69 4.41 -13.23
C ALA A 240 -0.04 3.12 -13.76
N ALA A 241 -0.78 2.34 -14.55
CA ALA A 241 -0.30 1.09 -15.13
C ALA A 241 0.89 1.32 -16.08
N ALA A 242 0.91 2.42 -16.84
CA ALA A 242 2.02 2.79 -17.69
C ALA A 242 3.29 3.14 -16.89
N ALA A 243 3.16 3.92 -15.81
CA ALA A 243 4.28 4.25 -14.92
C ALA A 243 4.87 2.98 -14.26
N LEU A 244 4.00 2.09 -13.76
CA LEU A 244 4.40 0.80 -13.19
C LEU A 244 5.03 -0.13 -14.23
N ALA A 245 4.49 -0.16 -15.46
CA ALA A 245 5.03 -0.97 -16.55
C ALA A 245 6.44 -0.50 -16.97
N ALA A 246 6.68 0.82 -16.98
CA ALA A 246 8.00 1.41 -17.22
C ALA A 246 9.00 1.02 -16.12
N ALA A 247 8.53 0.85 -14.88
CA ALA A 247 9.33 0.32 -13.77
C ALA A 247 9.41 -1.23 -13.77
N GLY A 248 8.89 -1.94 -14.77
CA GLY A 248 9.04 -3.39 -14.91
C GLY A 248 7.97 -4.25 -14.21
N PHE A 249 6.83 -3.65 -13.86
CA PHE A 249 5.69 -4.35 -13.26
C PHE A 249 4.62 -4.73 -14.30
N GLU A 250 3.76 -5.67 -13.93
CA GLU A 250 2.43 -5.92 -14.49
C GLU A 250 1.39 -5.46 -13.46
N SER A 251 0.24 -4.93 -13.90
CA SER A 251 -0.75 -4.33 -13.00
C SER A 251 -2.06 -5.13 -12.98
N TYR A 252 -2.57 -5.36 -11.76
CA TYR A 252 -3.74 -6.19 -11.50
C TYR A 252 -4.75 -5.47 -10.61
N LYS A 253 -6.01 -5.31 -11.06
CA LYS A 253 -7.12 -4.95 -10.19
C LYS A 253 -7.50 -6.17 -9.33
N LEU A 254 -7.65 -5.98 -8.03
CA LEU A 254 -7.97 -7.04 -7.10
C LEU A 254 -9.46 -6.99 -6.74
N GLY A 255 -10.19 -8.06 -7.05
CA GLY A 255 -11.54 -8.29 -6.56
C GLY A 255 -11.57 -9.39 -5.50
N ARG A 256 -12.69 -9.49 -4.78
CA ARG A 256 -12.92 -10.50 -3.72
C ARG A 256 -12.56 -11.93 -4.16
N HIS A 257 -12.98 -12.28 -5.39
CA HIS A 257 -12.75 -13.62 -5.95
C HIS A 257 -11.92 -13.61 -7.25
N LYS A 258 -11.88 -12.48 -7.95
CA LYS A 258 -11.28 -12.35 -9.27
C LYS A 258 -10.07 -11.41 -9.22
N VAL A 259 -9.18 -11.57 -10.19
CA VAL A 259 -8.11 -10.61 -10.45
C VAL A 259 -8.23 -10.22 -11.92
N LEU A 260 -7.85 -8.99 -12.25
CA LEU A 260 -7.95 -8.44 -13.60
C LEU A 260 -6.62 -7.80 -13.96
N ARG A 261 -5.91 -8.32 -14.96
CA ARG A 261 -4.73 -7.63 -15.50
C ARG A 261 -5.17 -6.48 -16.40
N PHE A 262 -4.53 -5.31 -16.28
CA PHE A 262 -4.94 -4.12 -17.04
C PHE A 262 -3.79 -3.22 -17.55
N ASP A 263 -2.56 -3.72 -17.64
CA ASP A 263 -1.43 -3.01 -18.23
C ASP A 263 -1.22 -3.33 -19.73
N GLY A 264 -0.63 -2.38 -20.47
CA GLY A 264 -0.25 -2.57 -21.88
C GLY A 264 -1.43 -2.97 -22.76
N GLY A 265 -1.28 -4.04 -23.54
CA GLY A 265 -2.35 -4.57 -24.40
C GLY A 265 -3.55 -5.18 -23.65
N TRP A 266 -3.45 -5.36 -22.33
CA TRP A 266 -4.56 -5.81 -21.48
C TRP A 266 -5.42 -4.65 -20.98
N TYR A 267 -5.01 -3.40 -21.22
CA TYR A 267 -5.77 -2.23 -20.83
C TYR A 267 -7.06 -2.11 -21.64
N GLN A 268 -8.15 -1.73 -20.97
CA GLN A 268 -9.44 -1.42 -21.57
C GLN A 268 -9.81 0.04 -21.25
N PRO A 269 -10.16 0.88 -22.25
CA PRO A 269 -10.59 2.26 -22.02
C PRO A 269 -11.72 2.41 -21.01
N ALA A 270 -12.61 1.43 -20.93
CA ALA A 270 -13.70 1.39 -19.96
C ALA A 270 -13.22 1.38 -18.50
N LEU A 271 -11.95 1.08 -18.19
CA LEU A 271 -11.48 1.17 -16.81
C LEU A 271 -11.29 2.62 -16.33
N ASP A 272 -11.19 3.58 -17.24
CA ASP A 272 -10.96 5.00 -16.94
C ASP A 272 -12.24 5.85 -17.10
N VAL A 273 -13.42 5.22 -17.09
CA VAL A 273 -14.71 5.94 -17.03
C VAL A 273 -15.27 5.97 -15.60
N PRO A 274 -16.10 6.97 -15.23
CA PRO A 274 -16.61 7.17 -13.88
C PRO A 274 -17.13 5.93 -13.15
N GLU A 275 -17.82 5.05 -13.89
CA GLU A 275 -18.48 3.85 -13.38
C GLU A 275 -17.48 2.80 -12.87
N PHE A 276 -16.26 2.79 -13.41
CA PHE A 276 -15.22 1.80 -13.10
C PHE A 276 -13.99 2.39 -12.39
N MET A 277 -13.99 3.71 -12.20
CA MET A 277 -13.12 4.44 -11.26
C MET A 277 -13.74 4.46 -9.86
N GLY A 278 -14.03 3.27 -9.34
CA GLY A 278 -14.49 3.05 -7.97
C GLY A 278 -13.33 3.01 -6.97
N TRP A 279 -13.63 2.58 -5.75
CA TRP A 279 -12.66 2.40 -4.67
C TRP A 279 -12.15 0.96 -4.73
N HIS A 280 -10.96 0.77 -5.29
CA HIS A 280 -10.41 -0.55 -5.52
C HIS A 280 -8.92 -0.59 -5.27
N ASN A 281 -8.45 -1.67 -4.66
CA ASN A 281 -7.03 -1.87 -4.55
C ASN A 281 -6.47 -2.57 -5.81
N CYS A 282 -5.29 -2.13 -6.19
CA CYS A 282 -4.56 -2.54 -7.37
C CYS A 282 -3.16 -3.05 -6.94
N LEU A 283 -2.70 -4.15 -7.54
CA LEU A 283 -1.42 -4.77 -7.24
C LEU A 283 -0.55 -4.78 -8.47
N ALA A 284 0.66 -4.22 -8.34
CA ALA A 284 1.72 -4.32 -9.32
C ALA A 284 2.73 -5.40 -8.89
N VAL A 285 3.02 -6.33 -9.80
CA VAL A 285 3.94 -7.45 -9.57
C VAL A 285 5.03 -7.44 -10.62
N ARG A 286 6.29 -7.71 -10.23
CA ARG A 286 7.40 -7.83 -11.19
C ARG A 286 7.14 -8.97 -12.17
N ARG A 287 7.50 -8.77 -13.45
CA ARG A 287 7.35 -9.79 -14.51
C ARG A 287 8.04 -11.12 -14.18
N GLY A 288 9.12 -11.09 -13.40
CA GLY A 288 9.85 -12.27 -12.95
C GLY A 288 9.46 -12.80 -11.56
N ASP A 289 8.51 -12.17 -10.85
CA ASP A 289 8.19 -12.61 -9.49
C ASP A 289 7.44 -13.95 -9.49
N PRO A 290 7.75 -14.89 -8.57
CA PRO A 290 7.00 -16.13 -8.42
C PRO A 290 5.48 -15.92 -8.18
N LEU A 291 5.08 -14.80 -7.57
CA LEU A 291 3.68 -14.45 -7.34
C LEU A 291 2.90 -14.32 -8.66
N ARG A 292 3.56 -13.88 -9.74
CA ARG A 292 2.95 -13.73 -11.07
C ARG A 292 2.31 -15.03 -11.54
N GLY A 293 2.98 -16.17 -11.37
CA GLY A 293 2.44 -17.47 -11.77
C GLY A 293 1.15 -17.84 -11.02
N VAL A 294 1.02 -17.42 -9.76
CA VAL A 294 -0.21 -17.62 -8.96
C VAL A 294 -1.35 -16.76 -9.49
N LEU A 295 -1.07 -15.50 -9.86
CA LEU A 295 -2.05 -14.58 -10.42
C LEU A 295 -2.56 -15.06 -11.79
N LEU A 296 -1.64 -15.46 -12.69
CA LEU A 296 -2.01 -15.96 -14.02
C LEU A 296 -2.88 -17.22 -13.95
N ARG A 297 -2.62 -18.13 -13.00
CA ARG A 297 -3.49 -19.31 -12.79
C ARG A 297 -4.91 -18.94 -12.39
N LYS A 298 -5.10 -17.83 -11.66
CA LYS A 298 -6.45 -17.34 -11.31
C LYS A 298 -7.16 -16.71 -12.51
N LEU A 299 -6.43 -16.04 -13.41
CA LEU A 299 -6.98 -15.48 -14.64
C LEU A 299 -7.47 -16.58 -15.58
N ASN A 300 -6.65 -17.61 -15.78
CA ASN A 300 -6.99 -18.74 -16.67
C ASN A 300 -8.13 -19.63 -16.14
N GLY A 301 -8.56 -19.45 -14.89
CA GLY A 301 -9.71 -20.16 -14.31
C GLY A 301 -11.05 -19.42 -14.46
N LEU A 302 -11.09 -18.30 -15.17
CA LEU A 302 -12.33 -17.58 -15.47
C LEU A 302 -13.05 -18.27 -16.66
N PRO A 303 -14.37 -18.59 -16.55
CA PRO A 303 -15.11 -19.21 -17.65
C PRO A 303 -15.07 -18.34 -18.91
N GLU A 304 -14.91 -18.99 -20.08
CA GLU A 304 -14.83 -18.34 -21.41
C GLU A 304 -16.02 -17.41 -21.73
N CYS A 305 -17.16 -17.57 -21.05
CA CYS A 305 -18.40 -16.82 -21.31
C CYS A 305 -18.56 -15.54 -20.48
N VAL A 306 -17.61 -15.20 -19.62
CA VAL A 306 -17.59 -13.88 -19.01
C VAL A 306 -16.81 -13.00 -19.99
N GLY A 307 -17.50 -12.27 -20.88
CA GLY A 307 -16.83 -11.35 -21.83
C GLY A 307 -15.72 -10.58 -21.08
N PRO A 308 -14.52 -10.43 -21.67
CA PRO A 308 -13.19 -10.86 -21.14
C PRO A 308 -12.79 -10.47 -19.70
N TRP A 309 -13.65 -9.74 -18.98
CA TRP A 309 -13.38 -8.97 -17.80
C TRP A 309 -14.49 -8.96 -16.75
N GLY A 310 -15.64 -9.62 -16.98
CA GLY A 310 -16.79 -9.47 -16.05
C GLY A 310 -17.49 -8.12 -16.14
N LEU A 311 -17.15 -7.33 -17.16
CA LEU A 311 -17.85 -6.12 -17.57
C LEU A 311 -19.03 -6.55 -18.45
N GLY A 312 -20.03 -7.19 -17.84
CA GLY A 312 -21.23 -7.63 -18.52
C GLY A 312 -22.10 -6.44 -18.91
N GLY A 313 -22.12 -6.12 -20.20
CA GLY A 313 -23.20 -5.46 -20.93
C GLY A 313 -23.84 -4.23 -20.28
N ALA A 314 -23.29 -3.05 -20.55
CA ALA A 314 -24.19 -1.93 -20.78
C ALA A 314 -25.10 -2.37 -21.94
N LYS A 315 -26.39 -2.59 -21.66
CA LYS A 315 -27.36 -2.81 -22.72
C LYS A 315 -27.24 -1.62 -23.68
N GLU A 316 -26.88 -1.89 -24.91
CA GLU A 316 -27.17 -0.98 -26.01
C GLU A 316 -28.69 -0.78 -25.97
N THR A 317 -29.12 0.40 -25.54
CA THR A 317 -30.48 0.85 -25.76
C THR A 317 -30.57 1.22 -27.24
N GLU A 318 -31.37 0.45 -27.98
CA GLU A 318 -31.93 0.86 -29.29
C GLU A 318 -32.58 2.24 -29.21
#